data_AF-C7SRQ9-F1
#
_entry.id   AF-C7SRQ9-F1
#
_cell.length_a   1.000
_cell.length_b   1.000
_cell.length_c   1.000
_cell.angle_alpha   90.00
_cell.angle_beta   90.00
_cell.angle_gamma   90.00
#
_symmetry.space_group_name_H-M   'P 1'
#
loop_
_entity.id
_entity.type
_entity.pdbx_description
1 polymer ?
#
loop_
_entity_poly.entity_id
_entity_poly.type
_entity_poly.pdbx_seq_one_letter_code
_entity_poly.pdbx_strand_id
1 'polypeptide(L)'
;DEQCVIPMGGPLPVLPQRVVGIGGTAGMVHPSTGYMVARTLAAAPIVANSIVQYLGSDGVLPGNELSAKVWKNLWPIERRRQREFFCFGMDILLK
;
A
#
# COMPACT_ATOMS: atom_id res chain seq x y z
N ASP A 1 -16.29 18.81 -17.94
CA ASP A 1 -14.86 18.59 -17.65
C ASP A 1 -14.70 17.41 -16.71
N GLU A 2 -13.71 16.56 -16.99
CA GLU A 2 -13.36 15.42 -16.11
C GLU A 2 -12.50 15.92 -14.94
N GLN A 3 -12.86 15.51 -13.72
CA GLN A 3 -12.10 15.83 -12.50
C GLN A 3 -11.25 14.60 -12.15
N CYS A 4 -9.92 14.72 -12.18
CA CYS A 4 -9.01 13.65 -11.79
C CYS A 4 -8.00 14.13 -10.74
N VAL A 5 -7.76 13.30 -9.72
CA VAL A 5 -6.79 13.57 -8.65
C VAL A 5 -5.86 12.37 -8.50
N ILE A 6 -4.56 12.63 -8.60
CA ILE A 6 -3.53 11.66 -8.27
C ILE A 6 -3.05 11.96 -6.84
N PRO A 7 -3.17 11.03 -5.88
CA PRO A 7 -2.82 11.28 -4.49
C PRO A 7 -1.29 11.21 -4.28
N MET A 8 -0.58 12.20 -4.82
CA MET A 8 0.89 12.37 -4.76
C MET A 8 1.37 12.46 -3.32
N GLY A 9 1.93 11.38 -2.77
CA GLY A 9 2.50 11.41 -1.41
C GLY A 9 1.46 11.54 -0.28
N GLY A 10 0.17 11.31 -0.58
CA GLY A 10 -0.91 11.28 0.41
C GLY A 10 -0.65 10.26 1.53
N PRO A 11 -1.28 10.41 2.71
CA PRO A 11 -0.92 9.68 3.92
C PRO A 11 -0.95 8.16 3.73
N LEU A 12 -0.11 7.45 4.50
CA LEU A 12 -0.27 6.00 4.59
C LEU A 12 -1.66 5.68 5.16
N PRO A 13 -2.31 4.60 4.68
CA PRO A 13 -3.56 4.13 5.29
C PRO A 13 -3.33 3.81 6.77
N VAL A 14 -4.42 3.78 7.56
CA VAL A 14 -4.35 3.31 8.95
C VAL A 14 -3.91 1.84 8.95
N LEU A 15 -2.80 1.53 9.64
CA LEU A 15 -2.23 0.19 9.69
C LEU A 15 -2.21 -0.32 11.15
N PRO A 16 -2.82 -1.48 11.46
CA PRO A 16 -3.68 -2.29 10.59
C PRO A 16 -5.12 -1.73 10.51
N GLN A 17 -5.83 -2.07 9.42
CA GLN A 17 -7.29 -1.88 9.31
C GLN A 17 -7.93 -3.07 8.59
N ARG A 18 -9.24 -3.27 8.77
CA ARG A 18 -9.97 -4.43 8.23
C ARG A 18 -10.01 -4.49 6.70
N VAL A 19 -10.20 -3.34 6.06
CA VAL A 19 -10.30 -3.25 4.61
C VAL A 19 -8.89 -3.19 4.02
N VAL A 20 -8.60 -4.03 3.04
CA VAL A 20 -7.33 -4.03 2.31
C VAL A 20 -7.47 -3.17 1.06
N GLY A 21 -6.48 -2.30 0.81
CA GLY A 21 -6.37 -1.53 -0.43
C GLY A 21 -5.20 -2.00 -1.30
N ILE A 22 -5.19 -1.59 -2.56
CA ILE A 22 -4.06 -1.78 -3.48
C ILE A 22 -3.90 -0.55 -4.39
N GLY A 23 -2.67 -0.26 -4.81
CA GLY A 23 -2.37 0.91 -5.64
C GLY A 23 -2.59 2.22 -4.89
N GLY A 24 -3.34 3.15 -5.49
CA GLY A 24 -3.57 4.48 -4.94
C GLY A 24 -4.21 4.47 -3.56
N THR A 25 -5.18 3.56 -3.33
CA THR A 25 -5.86 3.41 -2.04
C THR A 25 -4.97 2.80 -0.96
N ALA A 26 -3.85 2.19 -1.34
CA ALA A 26 -2.84 1.68 -0.41
C ALA A 26 -1.66 2.64 -0.21
N GLY A 27 -1.70 3.88 -0.71
CA GLY A 27 -0.60 4.84 -0.58
C GLY A 27 0.63 4.51 -1.44
N MET A 28 0.45 3.78 -2.55
CA MET A 28 1.56 3.34 -3.41
C MET A 28 2.00 4.36 -4.45
N VAL A 29 1.26 5.46 -4.61
CA VAL A 29 1.62 6.55 -5.53
C VAL A 29 2.95 7.15 -5.11
N HIS A 30 3.87 7.25 -6.07
CA HIS A 30 5.16 7.88 -5.82
C HIS A 30 4.97 9.39 -5.56
N PRO A 31 5.46 9.94 -4.44
CA PRO A 31 5.25 11.34 -4.07
C PRO A 31 5.57 12.34 -5.18
N SER A 32 6.75 12.27 -5.81
CA SER A 32 7.14 13.28 -6.80
C SER A 32 6.74 12.99 -8.26
N THR A 33 6.39 11.75 -8.62
CA THR A 33 6.14 11.38 -10.04
C THR A 33 4.72 10.93 -10.31
N GLY A 34 3.96 10.56 -9.28
CA GLY A 34 2.59 10.08 -9.41
C GLY A 34 2.48 8.67 -9.94
N TYR A 35 3.60 8.04 -10.24
CA TYR A 35 3.60 6.71 -10.79
C TYR A 35 3.31 5.67 -9.71
N MET A 36 2.35 4.78 -9.97
CA MET A 36 2.00 3.68 -9.07
C MET A 36 1.93 2.31 -9.75
N VAL A 37 1.87 2.24 -11.08
CA VAL A 37 1.55 1.00 -11.81
C VAL A 37 2.52 -0.12 -11.48
N ALA A 38 3.83 0.11 -11.67
CA ALA A 38 4.85 -0.90 -11.37
C ALA A 38 4.85 -1.32 -9.89
N ARG A 39 4.67 -0.37 -8.96
CA ARG A 39 4.61 -0.66 -7.51
C ARG A 39 3.38 -1.50 -7.15
N THR A 40 2.26 -1.22 -7.79
CA THR A 40 0.99 -1.94 -7.63
C THR A 40 1.13 -3.38 -8.12
N LEU A 41 1.70 -3.57 -9.32
CA LEU A 41 1.94 -4.90 -9.88
C LEU A 41 2.90 -5.72 -9.03
N ALA A 42 3.99 -5.12 -8.52
CA ALA A 42 4.92 -5.78 -7.62
C ALA A 42 4.28 -6.15 -6.26
N ALA A 43 3.25 -5.41 -5.83
CA ALA A 43 2.54 -5.64 -4.59
C ALA A 43 1.40 -6.68 -4.73
N ALA A 44 0.85 -6.86 -5.92
CA ALA A 44 -0.30 -7.76 -6.15
C ALA A 44 -0.06 -9.21 -5.69
N PRO A 45 1.11 -9.84 -5.96
CA PRO A 45 1.38 -11.19 -5.46
C PRO A 45 1.39 -11.30 -3.94
N ILE A 46 1.85 -10.25 -3.23
CA ILE A 46 1.91 -10.23 -1.76
C ILE A 46 0.50 -10.33 -1.17
N VAL A 47 -0.43 -9.55 -1.73
CA VAL A 47 -1.85 -9.55 -1.33
C VAL A 47 -2.50 -10.88 -1.71
N ALA A 48 -2.33 -11.33 -2.96
CA ALA A 48 -2.93 -12.56 -3.47
C ALA A 48 -2.48 -13.79 -2.67
N ASN A 49 -1.19 -13.95 -2.41
CA ASN A 49 -0.65 -15.07 -1.64
C ASN A 49 -1.20 -15.11 -0.21
N SER A 50 -1.39 -13.95 0.41
CA SER A 50 -1.97 -13.88 1.76
C SER A 50 -3.43 -14.34 1.76
N ILE A 51 -4.20 -13.99 0.72
CA ILE A 51 -5.60 -14.43 0.55
C ILE A 51 -5.67 -15.93 0.27
N VAL A 52 -4.83 -16.45 -0.63
CA VAL A 52 -4.78 -17.89 -0.94
C VAL A 52 -4.41 -18.71 0.30
N GLN A 53 -3.41 -18.27 1.07
CA GLN A 53 -3.06 -18.90 2.34
C GLN A 53 -4.25 -18.96 3.29
N TYR A 54 -5.01 -17.86 3.41
CA TYR A 54 -6.20 -17.82 4.25
C TYR A 54 -7.27 -18.80 3.82
N LEU A 55 -7.60 -18.82 2.52
CA LEU A 55 -8.62 -19.72 1.97
C LEU A 55 -8.23 -21.20 2.12
N GLY A 56 -6.93 -21.52 2.05
CA GLY A 56 -6.43 -22.89 2.25
C GLY A 56 -6.30 -23.33 3.71
N SER A 57 -6.55 -22.45 4.68
CA SER A 57 -6.38 -22.74 6.12
C SER A 57 -7.69 -23.17 6.81
N ASP A 58 -8.69 -23.71 6.09
CA ASP A 58 -10.05 -24.02 6.59
C ASP A 58 -10.72 -22.88 7.38
N GLY A 59 -10.35 -21.62 7.10
CA GLY A 59 -10.92 -20.45 7.79
C GLY A 59 -10.47 -20.26 9.24
N VAL A 60 -9.37 -20.87 9.68
CA VAL A 60 -8.88 -20.79 11.08
C VAL A 60 -8.44 -19.37 11.48
N LEU A 61 -8.06 -18.50 10.53
CA LEU A 61 -7.62 -17.13 10.84
C LEU A 61 -8.80 -16.13 10.84
N PRO A 62 -9.04 -15.37 11.92
CA PRO A 62 -9.98 -14.26 11.87
C PRO A 62 -9.64 -13.29 10.72
N GLY A 63 -10.64 -12.81 9.96
CA GLY A 63 -10.39 -11.92 8.84
C GLY A 63 -9.63 -10.62 9.20
N ASN A 64 -9.72 -10.19 10.46
CA ASN A 64 -8.92 -9.07 11.00
C ASN A 64 -7.42 -9.38 10.99
N GLU A 65 -7.03 -10.62 11.34
CA GLU A 65 -5.64 -11.07 11.32
C GLU A 65 -5.11 -11.19 9.90
N LEU A 66 -5.93 -11.68 8.97
CA LEU A 66 -5.59 -11.67 7.55
C LEU A 66 -5.29 -10.25 7.07
N SER A 67 -6.20 -9.29 7.31
CA SER A 67 -6.00 -7.91 6.87
C SER A 67 -4.76 -7.28 7.51
N ALA A 68 -4.52 -7.53 8.80
CA ALA A 68 -3.32 -7.05 9.49
C ALA A 68 -2.03 -7.64 8.89
N LYS A 69 -2.04 -8.94 8.58
CA LYS A 69 -0.91 -9.63 7.92
C LYS A 69 -0.66 -9.08 6.52
N VAL A 70 -1.70 -8.87 5.73
CA VAL A 70 -1.59 -8.26 4.40
C VAL A 70 -0.97 -6.86 4.52
N TRP A 71 -1.49 -6.01 5.39
CA TRP A 71 -0.96 -4.66 5.60
C TRP A 71 0.51 -4.65 6.06
N LYS A 72 0.87 -5.56 6.97
CA LYS A 72 2.26 -5.73 7.43
C LYS A 72 3.20 -6.12 6.29
N ASN A 73 2.77 -7.04 5.42
CA ASN A 73 3.56 -7.49 4.27
C ASN A 73 3.60 -6.43 3.16
N LEU A 74 2.54 -5.62 3.03
CA LEU A 74 2.43 -4.57 2.03
C LEU A 74 3.25 -3.32 2.40
N TRP A 75 3.33 -3.00 3.69
CA TRP A 75 4.06 -1.86 4.23
C TRP A 75 5.03 -2.28 5.35
N PRO A 76 6.05 -3.10 5.03
CA PRO A 76 7.12 -3.39 5.98
C PRO A 76 7.87 -2.10 6.32
N ILE A 77 8.60 -2.11 7.44
CA ILE A 77 9.25 -0.91 7.97
C ILE A 77 10.24 -0.30 6.96
N GLU A 78 10.93 -1.12 6.18
CA GLU A 78 11.86 -0.70 5.14
C GLU A 78 11.15 0.09 4.04
N ARG A 79 9.99 -0.41 3.59
CA ARG A 79 9.19 0.25 2.55
C ARG A 79 8.58 1.55 3.05
N ARG A 80 8.18 1.60 4.33
CA ARG A 80 7.70 2.83 4.98
C ARG A 80 8.82 3.88 5.03
N ARG A 81 10.02 3.50 5.47
CA ARG A 81 11.20 4.39 5.48
C ARG A 81 11.58 4.88 4.08
N GLN A 82 11.58 3.99 3.08
CA GLN A 82 11.84 4.36 1.69
C GLN A 82 10.82 5.40 1.19
N ARG A 83 9.53 5.21 1.53
CA ARG A 83 8.49 6.17 1.20
C ARG A 83 8.75 7.53 1.85
N GLU A 84 9.15 7.58 3.12
CA GLU A 84 9.49 8.84 3.79
C GLU A 84 10.64 9.56 3.07
N PHE A 85 11.64 8.85 2.55
CA PHE A 85 12.68 9.46 1.70
C PHE A 85 12.11 10.06 0.40
N PHE A 86 11.13 9.40 -0.22
CA PHE A 86 10.47 9.97 -1.41
C PHE A 86 9.61 11.19 -1.08
N CYS A 87 8.91 11.20 0.06
CA CYS A 87 8.17 12.37 0.52
C CYS A 87 9.12 13.54 0.80
N PHE A 88 10.22 13.27 1.51
CA PHE A 88 11.26 14.27 1.74
C PHE A 88 11.82 14.82 0.42
N GLY A 89 12.16 13.95 -0.53
CA GLY A 89 12.64 14.39 -1.85
C GLY A 89 11.62 15.26 -2.60
N MET A 90 10.33 14.94 -2.51
CA MET A 90 9.25 15.77 -3.07
C MET A 90 9.17 17.13 -2.37
N ASP A 91 9.22 17.18 -1.04
CA ASP A 91 9.16 18.44 -0.28
C ASP A 91 10.33 19.37 -0.61
N ILE A 92 11.50 18.81 -0.96
CA ILE A 92 12.65 19.59 -1.45
C ILE A 92 12.43 20.10 -2.87
N LEU A 93 11.78 19.34 -3.76
CA LEU A 93 11.50 19.77 -5.14
C LEU A 93 10.42 20.86 -5.23
N LEU A 94 9.53 20.94 -4.23
CA LEU A 94 8.44 21.92 -4.17
C LEU A 94 8.82 23.21 -3.44
N LYS A 95 10.06 23.29 -2.92
CA LYS A 95 10.66 24.51 -2.38
C LYS A 95 11.42 25.26 -3.46
#